data_AF-A0A943E784-F1
#
_entry.id   AF-A0A943E784-F1
#
_cell.length_a   1.000
_cell.length_b   1.000
_cell.length_c   1.000
_cell.angle_alpha   90.00
_cell.angle_beta   90.00
_cell.angle_gamma   90.00
#
_symmetry.space_group_name_H-M   'P 1'
#
loop_
_entity.id
_entity.type
_entity.pdbx_description
1 polymer ?
#
loop_
_entity_poly.entity_id
_entity_poly.type
_entity_poly.pdbx_seq_one_letter_code
_entity_poly.pdbx_strand_id
1 'polypeptide(L)'
;MTDEIKPDNDLPVPSLTLEPNLDESGAIELVEETTVETEPAPKAELDESALSPEEKEMVENFSQQIDLNDSNMIVQYGAGAQKKMADFSESALKSVRTQELGEVGALLTEVVGELKNFDAEDEKGIFGFFKRGVNKVQALRVKYDKAEKNVERVVKALKDNQMRLMKDNATLDKMYDMNIVYFKELTMYILAGKKKLAEVQNTELPALVAKAEETSRPEDAQAARDLEERIVRFERKLSDLELTRVIAMQTAPQIRMVQNNEIAMIEKIQTTLVNTIP
;
A
#
# COMPACT_ATOMS: atom_id res chain seq x y z
N MET A 1 31.10 -21.22 11.99
CA MET A 1 29.66 -21.21 12.29
C MET A 1 29.11 -20.01 11.58
N THR A 2 28.56 -20.24 10.39
CA THR A 2 27.92 -19.22 9.55
C THR A 2 26.48 -19.11 10.03
N ASP A 3 26.17 -18.03 10.74
CA ASP A 3 24.79 -17.67 11.02
C ASP A 3 24.16 -17.16 9.71
N GLU A 4 23.38 -18.02 9.09
CA GLU A 4 22.43 -17.67 8.04
C GLU A 4 21.34 -16.78 8.66
N ILE A 5 21.40 -15.48 8.36
CA ILE A 5 20.27 -14.57 8.54
C ILE A 5 19.22 -15.01 7.51
N LYS A 6 18.24 -15.79 7.95
CA LYS A 6 17.02 -16.02 7.18
C LYS A 6 16.29 -14.68 7.02
N PRO A 7 15.88 -14.29 5.81
CA PRO A 7 14.92 -13.20 5.68
C PRO A 7 13.60 -13.68 6.26
N ASP A 8 13.12 -13.02 7.33
CA ASP A 8 11.75 -13.13 7.81
C ASP A 8 10.83 -12.59 6.71
N ASN A 9 10.47 -13.46 5.77
CA ASN A 9 9.44 -13.21 4.78
C ASN A 9 8.14 -13.88 5.26
N ASP A 10 7.64 -13.43 6.42
CA ASP A 10 6.32 -13.77 6.95
C ASP A 10 5.26 -12.98 6.16
N LEU A 11 5.12 -13.32 4.87
CA LEU A 11 4.00 -12.85 4.08
C LEU A 11 2.73 -13.50 4.63
N PRO A 12 1.65 -12.74 4.90
CA PRO A 12 0.41 -13.31 5.35
C PRO A 12 -0.13 -14.26 4.28
N VAL A 13 -0.48 -15.48 4.70
CA VAL A 13 -1.16 -16.43 3.82
C VAL A 13 -2.55 -15.88 3.46
N PRO A 14 -2.99 -15.95 2.19
CA PRO A 14 -4.36 -15.63 1.83
C PRO A 14 -5.34 -16.44 2.69
N SER A 15 -6.37 -15.80 3.22
CA SER A 15 -7.38 -16.44 4.06
C SER A 15 -8.76 -15.84 3.82
N LEU A 16 -9.77 -16.68 3.71
CA LEU A 16 -11.17 -16.28 3.57
C LEU A 16 -11.86 -16.32 4.94
N THR A 17 -12.70 -15.32 5.25
CA THR A 17 -13.51 -15.27 6.48
C THR A 17 -14.86 -14.62 6.21
N LEU A 18 -15.89 -15.10 6.91
CA LEU A 18 -17.23 -14.52 6.90
C LEU A 18 -17.44 -13.49 8.01
N GLU A 19 -16.63 -13.55 9.07
CA GLU A 19 -16.68 -12.64 10.21
C GLU A 19 -15.41 -11.76 10.22
N PRO A 20 -15.49 -10.50 9.75
CA PRO A 20 -14.39 -9.57 9.91
C PRO A 20 -14.26 -9.18 11.38
N ASN A 21 -13.05 -9.27 11.94
CA ASN A 21 -12.77 -8.75 13.28
C ASN A 21 -12.72 -7.21 13.23
N LEU A 22 -13.82 -6.56 13.60
CA LEU A 22 -14.01 -5.11 13.54
C LEU A 22 -13.60 -4.39 14.83
N ASP A 23 -12.98 -5.10 15.77
CA ASP A 23 -12.60 -4.59 17.09
C ASP A 23 -11.29 -3.79 17.05
N GLU A 24 -11.22 -2.77 16.20
CA GLU A 24 -10.36 -1.60 16.36
C GLU A 24 -10.94 -0.49 15.46
N SER A 25 -11.23 0.65 16.10
CA SER A 25 -11.95 1.82 15.60
C SER A 25 -11.87 2.08 14.09
N GLY A 26 -13.03 2.13 13.44
CA GLY A 26 -13.15 2.68 12.10
C GLY A 26 -14.55 2.47 11.55
N ALA A 27 -15.40 3.49 11.64
CA ALA A 27 -16.56 3.56 10.76
C ALA A 27 -16.08 3.37 9.32
N ILE A 28 -16.81 2.56 8.55
CA ILE A 28 -16.55 2.35 7.13
C ILE A 28 -16.80 3.70 6.44
N GLU A 29 -15.76 4.53 6.34
CA GLU A 29 -15.76 5.63 5.37
C GLU A 29 -15.56 4.99 4.01
N LEU A 30 -16.65 4.95 3.25
CA LEU A 30 -16.62 4.72 1.82
C LEU A 30 -15.59 5.71 1.26
N VAL A 31 -14.42 5.18 0.87
CA VAL A 31 -13.34 5.97 0.29
C VAL A 31 -13.95 6.72 -0.90
N GLU A 32 -14.01 8.03 -0.78
CA GLU A 32 -14.54 8.92 -1.80
C GLU A 32 -13.87 8.59 -3.13
N GLU A 33 -14.67 8.31 -4.16
CA GLU A 33 -14.22 7.97 -5.51
C GLU A 33 -13.17 8.99 -5.96
N THR A 34 -11.90 8.62 -5.84
CA THR A 34 -10.87 9.25 -6.66
C THR A 34 -11.17 8.76 -8.06
N THR A 35 -11.81 9.62 -8.86
CA THR A 35 -12.10 9.43 -10.27
C THR A 35 -10.77 9.30 -11.03
N VAL A 36 -10.19 8.10 -10.98
CA VAL A 36 -9.30 7.65 -12.03
C VAL A 36 -10.20 7.43 -13.23
N GLU A 37 -10.02 8.24 -14.27
CA GLU A 37 -10.71 8.10 -15.55
C GLU A 37 -10.33 6.73 -16.13
N THR A 38 -11.10 5.69 -15.79
CA THR A 38 -10.89 4.34 -16.27
C THR A 38 -11.53 4.23 -17.65
N GLU A 39 -10.72 4.18 -18.71
CA GLU A 39 -11.10 3.45 -19.91
C GLU A 39 -11.62 2.06 -19.48
N PRO A 40 -12.64 1.50 -20.15
CA PRO A 40 -13.20 0.22 -19.76
C PRO A 40 -12.09 -0.82 -19.79
N ALA A 41 -11.64 -1.23 -18.60
CA ALA A 41 -10.62 -2.24 -18.46
C ALA A 41 -11.09 -3.48 -19.23
N PRO A 42 -10.23 -4.13 -20.04
CA PRO A 42 -10.58 -5.41 -20.62
C PRO A 42 -11.04 -6.30 -19.48
N LYS A 43 -12.16 -7.01 -19.67
CA LYS A 43 -12.61 -8.06 -18.74
C LYS A 43 -11.46 -9.05 -18.63
N ALA A 44 -10.56 -8.84 -17.67
CA ALA A 44 -9.53 -9.79 -17.33
C ALA A 44 -10.30 -11.02 -16.87
N GLU A 45 -10.34 -12.02 -17.75
CA GLU A 45 -10.96 -13.30 -17.47
C GLU A 45 -10.43 -13.76 -16.12
N LEU A 46 -11.35 -14.14 -15.23
CA LEU A 46 -11.02 -14.69 -13.92
C LEU A 46 -10.27 -15.98 -14.16
N ASP A 47 -8.96 -15.90 -14.25
CA ASP A 47 -8.15 -17.03 -14.64
C ASP A 47 -7.95 -17.94 -13.42
N GLU A 48 -8.82 -18.94 -13.29
CA GLU A 48 -8.68 -20.03 -12.32
C GLU A 48 -7.36 -20.79 -12.46
N SER A 49 -6.60 -20.59 -13.56
CA SER A 49 -5.28 -21.20 -13.74
C SER A 49 -4.21 -20.62 -12.81
N ALA A 50 -4.43 -19.43 -12.24
CA ALA A 50 -3.49 -18.78 -11.33
C ALA A 50 -3.52 -19.33 -9.89
N LEU A 51 -4.54 -20.12 -9.52
CA LEU A 51 -4.68 -20.71 -8.19
C LEU A 51 -4.03 -22.09 -8.10
N SER A 52 -3.29 -22.31 -7.02
CA SER A 52 -2.79 -23.62 -6.61
C SER A 52 -3.95 -24.58 -6.28
N PRO A 53 -3.71 -25.90 -6.27
CA PRO A 53 -4.72 -26.88 -5.87
C PRO A 53 -5.29 -26.62 -4.46
N GLU A 54 -4.44 -26.21 -3.52
CA GLU A 54 -4.84 -25.86 -2.15
C GLU A 54 -5.75 -24.62 -2.12
N GLU A 55 -5.41 -23.58 -2.88
CA GLU A 55 -6.25 -22.38 -3.01
C GLU A 55 -7.60 -22.70 -3.67
N LYS A 56 -7.63 -23.61 -4.66
CA LYS A 56 -8.89 -24.07 -5.28
C LYS A 56 -9.77 -24.84 -4.30
N GLU A 57 -9.18 -25.69 -3.47
CA GLU A 57 -9.91 -26.39 -2.41
C GLU A 57 -10.45 -25.41 -1.36
N MET A 58 -9.69 -24.37 -1.01
CA MET A 58 -10.18 -23.32 -0.12
C MET A 58 -11.36 -22.56 -0.73
N VAL A 59 -11.32 -22.23 -2.02
CA VAL A 59 -12.45 -21.62 -2.75
C VAL A 59 -13.67 -22.53 -2.72
N GLU A 60 -13.48 -23.83 -2.94
CA GLU A 60 -14.55 -24.83 -2.88
C GLU A 60 -15.20 -24.85 -1.49
N ASN A 61 -14.40 -25.06 -0.45
CA ASN A 61 -14.86 -25.17 0.93
C ASN A 61 -15.51 -23.87 1.42
N PHE A 62 -14.99 -22.71 0.98
CA PHE A 62 -15.57 -21.43 1.32
C PHE A 62 -16.90 -21.19 0.60
N SER A 63 -17.02 -21.58 -0.67
CA SER A 63 -18.28 -21.44 -1.43
C SER A 63 -19.46 -22.14 -0.75
N GLN A 64 -19.20 -23.28 -0.10
CA GLN A 64 -20.21 -24.04 0.65
C GLN A 64 -20.64 -23.38 1.96
N GLN A 65 -19.82 -22.48 2.53
CA GLN A 65 -20.14 -21.76 3.76
C GLN A 65 -20.95 -20.48 3.51
N ILE A 66 -21.03 -20.03 2.26
CA ILE A 66 -21.78 -18.84 1.88
C ILE A 66 -23.28 -19.16 1.92
N ASP A 67 -24.01 -18.58 2.87
CA ASP A 67 -25.47 -18.62 2.93
C ASP A 67 -26.12 -17.31 2.45
N LEU A 68 -26.70 -17.31 1.25
CA LEU A 68 -27.40 -16.12 0.72
C LEU A 68 -28.72 -15.82 1.47
N ASN A 69 -29.18 -16.69 2.36
CA ASN A 69 -30.32 -16.39 3.22
C ASN A 69 -29.95 -15.51 4.42
N ASP A 70 -28.66 -15.47 4.79
CA ASP A 70 -28.15 -14.55 5.78
C ASP A 70 -27.87 -13.18 5.15
N SER A 71 -28.77 -12.23 5.41
CA SER A 71 -28.63 -10.86 4.93
C SER A 71 -27.43 -10.14 5.53
N ASN A 72 -27.02 -10.47 6.77
CA ASN A 72 -25.85 -9.85 7.39
C ASN A 72 -24.57 -10.35 6.70
N MET A 73 -24.51 -11.64 6.38
CA MET A 73 -23.38 -12.21 5.64
C MET A 73 -23.22 -11.57 4.25
N ILE A 74 -24.33 -11.34 3.50
CA ILE A 74 -24.28 -10.62 2.21
C ILE A 74 -23.70 -9.21 2.40
N VAL A 75 -24.11 -8.49 3.45
CA VAL A 75 -23.64 -7.13 3.74
C VAL A 75 -22.14 -7.11 4.04
N GLN A 76 -21.67 -8.07 4.82
CA GLN A 76 -20.28 -8.19 5.27
C GLN A 76 -19.37 -8.95 4.30
N TYR A 77 -19.91 -9.52 3.22
CA TYR A 77 -19.15 -10.33 2.28
C TYR A 77 -17.99 -9.55 1.66
N GLY A 78 -16.77 -10.07 1.84
CA GLY A 78 -15.54 -9.44 1.36
C GLY A 78 -15.12 -8.17 2.12
N ALA A 79 -15.83 -7.76 3.18
CA ALA A 79 -15.48 -6.58 3.98
C ALA A 79 -14.09 -6.71 4.63
N GLY A 80 -13.71 -7.93 5.04
CA GLY A 80 -12.36 -8.20 5.56
C GLY A 80 -11.26 -7.96 4.52
N ALA A 81 -11.50 -8.36 3.26
CA ALA A 81 -10.58 -8.07 2.17
C ALA A 81 -10.51 -6.55 1.91
N GLN A 82 -11.65 -5.86 1.81
CA GLN A 82 -11.67 -4.41 1.61
C GLN A 82 -10.96 -3.64 2.74
N LYS A 83 -11.12 -4.07 4.00
CA LYS A 83 -10.40 -3.48 5.15
C LYS A 83 -8.89 -3.66 5.04
N LYS A 84 -8.41 -4.85 4.65
CA LYS A 84 -6.97 -5.09 4.44
C LYS A 84 -6.35 -4.12 3.42
N MET A 85 -7.10 -3.66 2.41
CA MET A 85 -6.62 -2.62 1.47
C MET A 85 -6.47 -1.25 2.12
N ALA A 86 -7.41 -0.88 3.00
CA ALA A 86 -7.34 0.36 3.77
C ALA A 86 -6.15 0.31 4.75
N ASP A 87 -6.03 -0.79 5.50
CA ASP A 87 -4.94 -1.01 6.46
C ASP A 87 -3.56 -1.06 5.77
N PHE A 88 -3.50 -1.61 4.54
CA PHE A 88 -2.34 -1.55 3.66
C PHE A 88 -1.94 -0.11 3.35
N SER A 89 -2.90 0.72 2.92
CA SER A 89 -2.65 2.12 2.57
C SER A 89 -2.19 2.93 3.78
N GLU A 90 -2.74 2.66 4.95
CA GLU A 90 -2.35 3.34 6.19
C GLU A 90 -0.96 2.90 6.68
N SER A 91 -0.66 1.60 6.65
CA SER A 91 0.64 1.07 7.07
C SER A 91 1.78 1.56 6.17
N ALA A 92 1.52 1.66 4.87
CA ALA A 92 2.39 2.29 3.89
C ALA A 92 2.71 3.75 4.24
N LEU A 93 1.67 4.56 4.45
CA LEU A 93 1.80 5.98 4.79
C LEU A 93 2.47 6.21 6.15
N LYS A 94 2.15 5.38 7.16
CA LYS A 94 2.72 5.47 8.51
C LYS A 94 4.20 5.12 8.52
N SER A 95 4.61 4.12 7.72
CA SER A 95 6.01 3.76 7.57
C SER A 95 6.81 4.92 6.98
N VAL A 96 6.30 5.61 5.96
CA VAL A 96 6.95 6.82 5.41
C VAL A 96 6.99 7.96 6.45
N ARG A 97 5.86 8.24 7.11
CA ARG A 97 5.73 9.37 8.05
C ARG A 97 6.56 9.24 9.33
N THR A 98 6.62 8.05 9.93
CA THR A 98 7.42 7.82 11.14
C THR A 98 8.92 7.87 10.86
N GLN A 99 9.32 7.60 9.62
CA GLN A 99 10.72 7.62 9.20
C GLN A 99 11.20 9.05 8.90
N GLU A 100 10.36 9.92 8.35
CA GLU A 100 10.67 11.35 8.14
C GLU A 100 10.88 12.13 9.46
N LEU A 101 10.16 11.77 10.53
CA LEU A 101 10.24 12.47 11.82
C LEU A 101 11.46 12.05 12.67
N GLY A 102 11.99 10.84 12.48
CA GLY A 102 13.15 10.34 13.21
C GLY A 102 14.47 10.99 12.81
N GLU A 103 14.66 11.29 11.51
CA GLU A 103 15.91 11.86 10.99
C GLU A 103 15.94 13.40 11.02
N VAL A 104 14.80 14.08 10.82
CA VAL A 104 14.73 15.55 10.87
C VAL A 104 14.83 16.08 12.32
N GLY A 105 14.33 15.34 13.31
CA GLY A 105 14.42 15.71 14.73
C GLY A 105 15.85 15.73 15.26
N ALA A 106 16.72 14.84 14.79
CA ALA A 106 18.13 14.80 15.17
C ALA A 106 18.92 15.98 14.55
N LEU A 107 18.67 16.29 13.27
CA LEU A 107 19.35 17.37 12.55
C LEU A 107 18.97 18.77 13.08
N LEU A 108 17.72 18.99 13.51
CA LEU A 108 17.31 20.26 14.13
C LEU A 108 17.94 20.46 15.52
N THR A 109 18.12 19.37 16.28
CA THR A 109 18.72 19.43 17.63
C THR A 109 20.22 19.78 17.57
N GLU A 110 20.91 19.30 16.53
CA GLU A 110 22.33 19.61 16.28
C GLU A 110 22.53 21.08 15.85
N VAL A 111 21.66 21.60 14.97
CA VAL A 111 21.74 23.00 14.48
C VAL A 111 21.40 24.03 15.57
N VAL A 112 20.45 23.74 16.46
CA VAL A 112 20.10 24.63 17.58
C VAL A 112 21.19 24.61 18.67
N GLY A 113 21.95 23.52 18.79
CA GLY A 113 23.12 23.42 19.66
C GLY A 113 24.30 24.29 19.20
N GLU A 114 24.55 24.36 17.89
CA GLU A 114 25.66 25.15 17.33
C GLU A 114 25.38 26.67 17.29
N LEU A 115 24.12 27.09 17.16
CA LEU A 115 23.74 28.51 17.19
C LEU A 115 23.83 29.17 18.57
N LYS A 116 23.92 28.37 19.65
CA LYS A 116 24.08 28.88 21.02
C LYS A 116 25.53 29.17 21.42
N ASN A 117 26.50 28.83 20.56
CA ASN A 117 27.94 29.02 20.82
C ASN A 117 28.58 30.14 19.98
N PHE A 118 27.78 31.01 19.36
CA PHE A 118 28.29 32.07 18.47
C PHE A 118 28.20 33.49 19.05
N ASP A 119 28.26 33.62 20.38
CA ASP A 119 28.36 34.93 21.03
C ASP A 119 29.51 34.94 22.03
N ALA A 120 30.73 35.11 21.52
CA ALA A 120 31.90 35.52 22.30
C ALA A 120 32.97 36.15 21.40
N GLU A 121 33.00 37.49 21.46
CA GLU A 121 34.16 38.38 21.40
C GLU A 121 35.10 38.33 20.17
N ASP A 122 35.19 39.46 19.45
CA ASP A 122 36.38 40.31 19.64
C ASP A 122 36.20 41.73 19.10
N GLU A 123 36.52 42.69 19.97
CA GLU A 123 36.45 44.13 19.79
C GLU A 123 37.80 44.71 19.31
N LYS A 124 37.70 45.79 18.51
CA LYS A 124 38.61 46.96 18.42
C LYS A 124 39.97 46.84 17.69
N GLY A 125 40.21 47.83 16.81
CA GLY A 125 41.55 48.42 16.65
C GLY A 125 41.99 48.84 15.25
N ILE A 126 41.78 50.11 14.93
CA ILE A 126 42.43 50.97 13.93
C ILE A 126 43.90 50.62 13.56
N PHE A 127 44.10 49.72 12.59
CA PHE A 127 45.34 49.65 11.77
C PHE A 127 44.98 49.29 10.32
N GLY A 128 44.02 50.04 9.76
CA GLY A 128 43.79 50.07 8.33
C GLY A 128 44.97 50.75 7.65
N PHE A 129 45.64 50.05 6.73
CA PHE A 129 46.27 50.56 5.49
C PHE A 129 47.44 49.71 4.94
N PHE A 130 47.82 48.57 5.55
CA PHE A 130 48.94 47.75 5.03
C PHE A 130 48.69 46.24 4.81
N LYS A 131 47.43 45.80 4.58
CA LYS A 131 47.10 44.36 4.36
C LYS A 131 46.38 44.03 3.03
N ARG A 132 46.44 44.89 2.00
CA ARG A 132 45.75 44.61 0.72
C ARG A 132 46.38 43.47 -0.12
N GLY A 133 47.60 43.03 0.16
CA GLY A 133 48.26 41.90 -0.54
C GLY A 133 48.03 40.52 0.10
N VAL A 134 48.04 40.43 1.44
CA VAL A 134 47.94 39.17 2.19
C VAL A 134 46.48 38.72 2.37
N ASN A 135 45.53 39.67 2.35
CA ASN A 135 44.10 39.38 2.46
C ASN A 135 43.53 38.60 1.28
N LYS A 136 44.15 38.61 0.09
CA LYS A 136 43.66 37.79 -1.03
C LYS A 136 43.87 36.30 -0.77
N VAL A 137 45.00 35.89 -0.22
CA VAL A 137 45.29 34.48 0.08
C VAL A 137 44.43 33.98 1.24
N GLN A 138 44.29 34.79 2.30
CA GLN A 138 43.41 34.45 3.42
C GLN A 138 41.92 34.47 3.04
N ALA A 139 41.47 35.42 2.22
CA ALA A 139 40.11 35.43 1.69
C ALA A 139 39.86 34.29 0.69
N LEU A 140 40.87 33.87 -0.09
CA LEU A 140 40.78 32.65 -0.90
C LEU A 140 40.67 31.43 0.00
N ARG A 141 41.50 31.30 1.04
CA ARG A 141 41.44 30.18 2.01
C ARG A 141 40.08 30.10 2.69
N VAL A 142 39.55 31.19 3.21
CA VAL A 142 38.21 31.23 3.81
C VAL A 142 37.11 30.88 2.80
N LYS A 143 37.27 31.26 1.52
CA LYS A 143 36.34 30.83 0.45
C LYS A 143 36.46 29.35 0.13
N TYR A 144 37.68 28.79 0.15
CA TYR A 144 37.92 27.35 0.00
C TYR A 144 37.35 26.57 1.19
N ASP A 145 37.66 26.96 2.43
CA ASP A 145 37.11 26.34 3.65
C ASP A 145 35.57 26.40 3.67
N LYS A 146 34.98 27.50 3.17
CA LYS A 146 33.52 27.63 3.02
C LYS A 146 32.96 26.75 1.89
N ALA A 147 33.69 26.60 0.79
CA ALA A 147 33.32 25.71 -0.31
C ALA A 147 33.41 24.24 0.11
N GLU A 148 34.47 23.85 0.82
CA GLU A 148 34.67 22.53 1.41
C GLU A 148 33.52 22.18 2.36
N LYS A 149 33.21 23.05 3.33
CA LYS A 149 32.05 22.86 4.23
C LYS A 149 30.70 22.81 3.51
N ASN A 150 30.56 23.51 2.37
CA ASN A 150 29.35 23.41 1.55
C ASN A 150 29.30 22.07 0.82
N VAL A 151 30.43 21.60 0.29
CA VAL A 151 30.56 20.30 -0.38
C VAL A 151 30.28 19.17 0.61
N GLU A 152 30.86 19.20 1.81
CA GLU A 152 30.58 18.24 2.88
C GLU A 152 29.08 18.19 3.25
N ARG A 153 28.43 19.35 3.34
CA ARG A 153 26.97 19.42 3.56
C ARG A 153 26.18 18.80 2.41
N VAL A 154 26.58 19.03 1.16
CA VAL A 154 25.94 18.42 -0.01
C VAL A 154 26.17 16.91 -0.03
N VAL A 155 27.37 16.43 0.30
CA VAL A 155 27.68 14.99 0.44
C VAL A 155 26.79 14.34 1.50
N LYS A 156 26.66 14.96 2.68
CA LYS A 156 25.79 14.47 3.75
C LYS A 156 24.34 14.38 3.28
N ALA A 157 23.81 15.47 2.70
CA ALA A 157 22.44 15.50 2.19
C ALA A 157 22.19 14.46 1.06
N LEU A 158 23.17 14.21 0.19
CA LEU A 158 23.08 13.18 -0.85
C LEU A 158 23.06 11.77 -0.24
N LYS A 159 23.91 11.48 0.75
CA LYS A 159 23.93 10.19 1.46
C LYS A 159 22.63 9.96 2.23
N ASP A 160 22.12 10.97 2.92
CA ASP A 160 20.84 10.90 3.64
C ASP A 160 19.68 10.61 2.67
N ASN A 161 19.63 11.32 1.53
CA ASN A 161 18.66 11.03 0.48
C ASN A 161 18.79 9.61 -0.09
N GLN A 162 20.03 9.12 -0.28
CA GLN A 162 20.27 7.76 -0.77
C GLN A 162 19.73 6.71 0.21
N MET A 163 19.99 6.87 1.51
CA MET A 163 19.48 5.96 2.54
C MET A 163 17.95 5.99 2.61
N ARG A 164 17.34 7.17 2.49
CA ARG A 164 15.88 7.31 2.42
C ARG A 164 15.30 6.54 1.22
N LEU A 165 15.83 6.75 0.02
CA LEU A 165 15.37 6.04 -1.19
C LEU A 165 15.53 4.53 -1.06
N MET A 166 16.61 4.03 -0.46
CA MET A 166 16.80 2.59 -0.22
C MET A 166 15.70 2.01 0.69
N LYS A 167 15.27 2.79 1.69
CA LYS A 167 14.25 2.41 2.66
C LYS A 167 12.85 2.46 2.08
N ASP A 168 12.56 3.49 1.28
CA ASP A 168 11.31 3.63 0.54
C ASP A 168 11.16 2.44 -0.43
N ASN A 169 12.23 2.09 -1.15
CA ASN A 169 12.22 0.96 -2.08
C ASN A 169 11.95 -0.39 -1.38
N ALA A 170 12.53 -0.62 -0.20
CA ALA A 170 12.25 -1.79 0.62
C ALA A 170 10.81 -1.82 1.14
N THR A 171 10.24 -0.64 1.46
CA THR A 171 8.84 -0.51 1.84
C THR A 171 7.92 -0.83 0.66
N LEU A 172 8.25 -0.35 -0.54
CA LEU A 172 7.54 -0.66 -1.78
C LEU A 172 7.61 -2.16 -2.14
N ASP A 173 8.71 -2.86 -1.82
CA ASP A 173 8.82 -4.31 -2.02
C ASP A 173 7.80 -5.05 -1.14
N LYS A 174 7.73 -4.69 0.15
CA LYS A 174 6.71 -5.24 1.05
C LYS A 174 5.31 -4.90 0.56
N MET A 175 5.10 -3.69 0.02
CA MET A 175 3.80 -3.31 -0.54
C MET A 175 3.42 -4.16 -1.75
N TYR A 176 4.38 -4.45 -2.63
CA TYR A 176 4.16 -5.30 -3.79
C TYR A 176 3.72 -6.71 -3.36
N ASP A 177 4.42 -7.31 -2.40
CA ASP A 177 4.08 -8.66 -1.93
C ASP A 177 2.72 -8.72 -1.25
N MET A 178 2.39 -7.70 -0.42
CA MET A 178 1.06 -7.58 0.19
C MET A 178 -0.03 -7.40 -0.87
N ASN A 179 0.22 -6.62 -1.93
CA ASN A 179 -0.72 -6.43 -3.02
C ASN A 179 -0.99 -7.75 -3.79
N ILE A 180 0.01 -8.61 -3.97
CA ILE A 180 -0.18 -9.94 -4.56
C ILE A 180 -1.09 -10.80 -3.70
N VAL A 181 -0.83 -10.88 -2.39
CA VAL A 181 -1.68 -11.64 -1.44
C VAL A 181 -3.11 -11.11 -1.50
N TYR A 182 -3.26 -9.79 -1.49
CA TYR A 182 -4.56 -9.14 -1.56
C TYR A 182 -5.32 -9.45 -2.86
N PHE A 183 -4.64 -9.36 -4.00
CA PHE A 183 -5.20 -9.72 -5.30
C PHE A 183 -5.69 -11.17 -5.33
N LYS A 184 -4.90 -12.11 -4.78
CA LYS A 184 -5.28 -13.52 -4.67
C LYS A 184 -6.51 -13.71 -3.79
N GLU A 185 -6.53 -13.09 -2.61
CA GLU A 185 -7.65 -13.18 -1.68
C GLU A 185 -8.95 -12.67 -2.33
N LEU A 186 -8.93 -11.51 -2.98
CA LEU A 186 -10.07 -10.99 -3.76
C LEU A 186 -10.53 -11.96 -4.85
N THR A 187 -9.58 -12.53 -5.59
CA THR A 187 -9.88 -13.52 -6.63
C THR A 187 -10.61 -14.73 -6.06
N MET A 188 -10.14 -15.25 -4.93
CA MET A 188 -10.76 -16.39 -4.24
C MET A 188 -12.17 -16.07 -3.73
N TYR A 189 -12.40 -14.90 -3.10
CA TYR A 189 -13.74 -14.45 -2.69
C TYR A 189 -14.69 -14.37 -3.89
N ILE A 190 -14.22 -13.85 -5.01
CA ILE A 190 -15.06 -13.65 -6.19
C ILE A 190 -15.44 -15.00 -6.82
N LEU A 191 -14.48 -15.93 -6.91
CA LEU A 191 -14.74 -17.28 -7.43
C LEU A 191 -15.71 -18.05 -6.53
N ALA A 192 -15.47 -18.06 -5.22
CA ALA A 192 -16.35 -18.74 -4.26
C ALA A 192 -17.78 -18.17 -4.29
N GLY A 193 -17.88 -16.84 -4.34
CA GLY A 193 -19.16 -16.14 -4.42
C GLY A 193 -19.90 -16.42 -5.73
N LYS A 194 -19.22 -16.36 -6.87
CA LYS A 194 -19.82 -16.70 -8.18
C LYS A 194 -20.31 -18.15 -8.21
N LYS A 195 -19.56 -19.07 -7.59
CA LYS A 195 -19.95 -20.46 -7.49
C LYS A 195 -21.23 -20.63 -6.66
N LYS A 196 -21.32 -20.03 -5.46
CA LYS A 196 -22.54 -20.11 -4.65
C LYS A 196 -23.72 -19.42 -5.33
N LEU A 197 -23.49 -18.27 -5.97
CA LEU A 197 -24.52 -17.56 -6.73
C LEU A 197 -25.11 -18.47 -7.83
N ALA A 198 -24.25 -19.14 -8.61
CA ALA A 198 -24.69 -20.06 -9.65
C ALA A 198 -25.45 -21.26 -9.08
N GLU A 199 -25.03 -21.81 -7.93
CA GLU A 199 -25.77 -22.89 -7.25
C GLU A 199 -27.18 -22.44 -6.87
N VAL A 200 -27.32 -21.31 -6.18
CA VAL A 200 -28.61 -20.77 -5.71
C VAL A 200 -29.53 -20.43 -6.88
N GLN A 201 -29.00 -19.80 -7.94
CA GLN A 201 -29.75 -19.44 -9.14
C GLN A 201 -30.26 -20.67 -9.91
N ASN A 202 -29.51 -21.78 -9.91
CA ASN A 202 -29.87 -22.98 -10.65
C ASN A 202 -30.65 -24.02 -9.83
N THR A 203 -30.73 -23.87 -8.50
CA THR A 203 -31.36 -24.87 -7.63
C THR A 203 -32.42 -24.26 -6.71
N GLU A 204 -32.03 -23.43 -5.75
CA GLU A 204 -32.91 -22.88 -4.72
C GLU A 204 -33.97 -21.93 -5.29
N LEU A 205 -33.59 -20.99 -6.15
CA LEU A 205 -34.53 -20.03 -6.73
C LEU A 205 -35.60 -20.71 -7.61
N PRO A 206 -35.26 -21.60 -8.57
CA PRO A 206 -36.25 -22.35 -9.33
C PRO A 206 -37.18 -23.18 -8.44
N ALA A 207 -36.67 -23.78 -7.36
CA ALA A 207 -37.49 -24.54 -6.43
C ALA A 207 -38.50 -23.66 -5.68
N LEU A 208 -38.11 -22.46 -5.23
CA LEU A 208 -39.02 -21.51 -4.59
C LEU A 208 -40.06 -20.97 -5.58
N VAL A 209 -39.67 -20.68 -6.82
CA VAL A 209 -40.60 -20.25 -7.88
C VAL A 209 -41.63 -21.34 -8.17
N ALA A 210 -41.20 -22.59 -8.38
CA ALA A 210 -42.10 -23.71 -8.62
C ALA A 210 -43.08 -23.94 -7.44
N LYS A 211 -42.60 -23.81 -6.20
CA LYS A 211 -43.45 -23.92 -5.01
C LYS A 211 -44.48 -22.79 -4.90
N ALA A 212 -44.08 -21.56 -5.24
CA ALA A 212 -45.00 -20.42 -5.28
C ALA A 212 -46.12 -20.62 -6.31
N GLU A 213 -45.77 -21.16 -7.49
CA GLU A 213 -46.72 -21.51 -8.55
C GLU A 213 -47.68 -22.62 -8.13
N GLU A 214 -47.18 -23.70 -7.51
CA GLU A 214 -47.98 -24.84 -7.07
C GLU A 214 -48.97 -24.47 -5.96
N THR A 215 -48.50 -23.72 -4.96
CA THR A 215 -49.30 -23.43 -3.75
C THR A 215 -50.21 -22.22 -3.92
N SER A 216 -49.89 -21.28 -4.82
CA SER A 216 -50.57 -19.99 -4.97
C SER A 216 -50.66 -19.17 -3.68
N ARG A 217 -49.79 -19.44 -2.69
CA ARG A 217 -49.76 -18.71 -1.42
C ARG A 217 -48.90 -17.45 -1.56
N PRO A 218 -49.36 -16.30 -1.04
CA PRO A 218 -48.58 -15.06 -1.10
C PRO A 218 -47.26 -15.14 -0.33
N GLU A 219 -47.18 -15.95 0.73
CA GLU A 219 -45.94 -16.21 1.48
C GLU A 219 -44.87 -16.89 0.64
N ASP A 220 -45.25 -17.92 -0.14
CA ASP A 220 -44.31 -18.66 -0.98
C ASP A 220 -43.84 -17.80 -2.17
N ALA A 221 -44.73 -16.98 -2.73
CA ALA A 221 -44.36 -15.98 -3.74
C ALA A 221 -43.42 -14.89 -3.19
N GLN A 222 -43.59 -14.49 -1.93
CA GLN A 222 -42.69 -13.53 -1.29
C GLN A 222 -41.30 -14.14 -1.06
N ALA A 223 -41.22 -15.40 -0.62
CA ALA A 223 -39.94 -16.08 -0.40
C ALA A 223 -39.07 -16.14 -1.67
N ALA A 224 -39.68 -16.41 -2.84
CA ALA A 224 -38.98 -16.38 -4.12
C ALA A 224 -38.44 -14.98 -4.46
N ARG A 225 -39.26 -13.93 -4.24
CA ARG A 225 -38.85 -12.53 -4.46
C ARG A 225 -37.74 -12.08 -3.50
N ASP A 226 -37.83 -12.47 -2.24
CA ASP A 226 -36.82 -12.14 -1.23
C ASP A 226 -35.47 -12.78 -1.60
N LEU A 227 -35.46 -14.03 -2.07
CA LEU A 227 -34.24 -14.68 -2.55
C LEU A 227 -33.69 -14.00 -3.81
N GLU A 228 -34.54 -13.64 -4.76
CA GLU A 228 -34.14 -12.89 -5.96
C GLU A 228 -33.49 -11.54 -5.60
N GLU A 229 -34.04 -10.81 -4.63
CA GLU A 229 -33.43 -9.56 -4.15
C GLU A 229 -32.07 -9.81 -3.48
N ARG A 230 -31.94 -10.88 -2.69
CA ARG A 230 -30.66 -11.28 -2.06
C ARG A 230 -29.60 -11.62 -3.11
N ILE A 231 -29.97 -12.37 -4.15
CA ILE A 231 -29.12 -12.69 -5.31
C ILE A 231 -28.59 -11.39 -5.95
N VAL A 232 -29.48 -10.44 -6.27
CA VAL A 232 -29.09 -9.15 -6.89
C VAL A 232 -28.16 -8.35 -5.98
N ARG A 233 -28.43 -8.31 -4.67
CA ARG A 233 -27.55 -7.61 -3.72
C ARG A 233 -26.17 -8.26 -3.65
N PHE A 234 -26.11 -9.59 -3.68
CA PHE A 234 -24.86 -10.34 -3.67
C PHE A 234 -24.07 -10.18 -4.98
N GLU A 235 -24.74 -10.16 -6.14
CA GLU A 235 -24.10 -9.85 -7.44
C GLU A 235 -23.44 -8.47 -7.44
N ARG A 236 -24.11 -7.48 -6.86
CA ARG A 236 -23.52 -6.14 -6.70
C ARG A 236 -22.27 -6.20 -5.82
N LYS A 237 -22.32 -6.91 -4.69
CA LYS A 237 -21.15 -7.10 -3.82
C LYS A 237 -19.99 -7.79 -4.54
N LEU A 238 -20.26 -8.81 -5.34
CA LEU A 238 -19.22 -9.44 -6.16
C LEU A 238 -18.64 -8.45 -7.17
N SER A 239 -19.47 -7.65 -7.83
CA SER A 239 -19.02 -6.62 -8.77
C SER A 239 -18.12 -5.57 -8.12
N ASP A 240 -18.44 -5.13 -6.90
CA ASP A 240 -17.60 -4.21 -6.12
C ASP A 240 -16.22 -4.84 -5.83
N LEU A 241 -16.18 -6.13 -5.48
CA LEU A 241 -14.93 -6.88 -5.31
C LEU A 241 -14.16 -7.05 -6.62
N GLU A 242 -14.84 -7.21 -7.76
CA GLU A 242 -14.19 -7.26 -9.08
C GLU A 242 -13.51 -5.95 -9.44
N LEU A 243 -14.19 -4.82 -9.20
CA LEU A 243 -13.60 -3.50 -9.39
C LEU A 243 -12.35 -3.35 -8.51
N THR A 244 -12.45 -3.75 -7.24
CA THR A 244 -11.31 -3.70 -6.31
C THR A 244 -10.14 -4.59 -6.78
N ARG A 245 -10.43 -5.76 -7.35
CA ARG A 245 -9.41 -6.66 -7.93
C ARG A 245 -8.70 -6.00 -9.13
N VAL A 246 -9.43 -5.29 -9.98
CA VAL A 246 -8.84 -4.56 -11.12
C VAL A 246 -7.88 -3.47 -10.64
N ILE A 247 -8.27 -2.72 -9.59
CA ILE A 247 -7.39 -1.72 -8.98
C ILE A 247 -6.12 -2.40 -8.47
N ALA A 248 -6.23 -3.47 -7.70
CA ALA A 248 -5.07 -4.21 -7.18
C ALA A 248 -4.14 -4.68 -8.30
N MET A 249 -4.69 -5.23 -9.40
CA MET A 249 -3.93 -5.65 -10.58
C MET A 249 -3.14 -4.50 -11.22
N GLN A 250 -3.73 -3.30 -11.26
CA GLN A 250 -3.08 -2.11 -11.81
C GLN A 250 -2.05 -1.49 -10.85
N THR A 251 -2.22 -1.65 -9.54
CA THR A 251 -1.27 -1.15 -8.54
C THR A 251 0.07 -1.87 -8.59
N ALA A 252 0.10 -3.18 -8.85
CA ALA A 252 1.33 -3.97 -8.92
C ALA A 252 2.41 -3.40 -9.90
N PRO A 253 2.10 -3.12 -11.19
CA PRO A 253 3.07 -2.51 -12.10
C PRO A 253 3.41 -1.06 -11.73
N GLN A 254 2.49 -0.32 -11.12
CA GLN A 254 2.76 1.04 -10.64
C GLN A 254 3.80 1.04 -9.51
N ILE A 255 3.68 0.14 -8.54
CA ILE A 255 4.68 -0.04 -7.47
C ILE A 255 6.06 -0.31 -8.09
N ARG A 256 6.15 -1.28 -9.01
CA ARG A 256 7.40 -1.64 -9.69
C ARG A 256 8.01 -0.47 -10.47
N MET A 257 7.18 0.35 -11.09
CA MET A 257 7.65 1.56 -11.79
C MET A 257 8.30 2.56 -10.82
N VAL A 258 7.68 2.81 -9.67
CA VAL A 258 8.24 3.72 -8.65
C VAL A 258 9.55 3.18 -8.10
N GLN A 259 9.61 1.88 -7.77
CA GLN A 259 10.84 1.21 -7.32
C GLN A 259 12.00 1.38 -8.31
N ASN A 260 11.75 1.12 -9.60
CA ASN A 260 12.78 1.28 -10.63
C ASN A 260 13.29 2.74 -10.73
N ASN A 261 12.42 3.72 -10.51
CA ASN A 261 12.81 5.13 -10.48
C ASN A 261 13.66 5.46 -9.25
N GLU A 262 13.32 4.92 -8.07
CA GLU A 262 14.10 5.10 -6.85
C GLU A 262 15.50 4.47 -6.98
N ILE A 263 15.59 3.25 -7.50
CA ILE A 263 16.86 2.56 -7.78
C ILE A 263 17.72 3.40 -8.73
N ALA A 264 17.16 3.90 -9.85
CA ALA A 264 17.88 4.74 -10.78
C ALA A 264 18.38 6.06 -10.13
N MET A 265 17.64 6.60 -9.15
CA MET A 265 18.06 7.78 -8.40
C MET A 265 19.21 7.45 -7.41
N ILE A 266 19.12 6.32 -6.72
CA ILE A 266 20.19 5.80 -5.85
C ILE A 266 21.49 5.63 -6.63
N GLU A 267 21.45 5.00 -7.80
CA GLU A 267 22.61 4.79 -8.67
C GLU A 267 23.24 6.12 -9.12
N LYS A 268 22.43 7.13 -9.44
CA LYS A 268 22.90 8.47 -9.81
C LYS A 268 23.55 9.20 -8.63
N ILE A 269 22.97 9.11 -7.43
CA ILE A 269 23.55 9.68 -6.22
C ILE A 269 24.90 9.03 -5.94
N GLN A 270 24.97 7.70 -5.98
CA GLN A 270 26.21 6.95 -5.79
C GLN A 270 27.28 7.36 -6.81
N THR A 271 26.92 7.44 -8.09
CA THR A 271 27.82 7.87 -9.16
C THR A 271 28.33 9.29 -8.89
N THR A 272 27.46 10.19 -8.45
CA THR A 272 27.84 11.58 -8.12
C THR A 272 28.79 11.64 -6.93
N LEU A 273 28.52 10.86 -5.88
CA LEU A 273 29.36 10.77 -4.68
C LEU A 273 30.75 10.18 -4.98
N VAL A 274 30.84 9.20 -5.88
CA VAL A 274 32.11 8.51 -6.19
C VAL A 274 32.93 9.22 -7.27
N ASN A 275 32.27 9.76 -8.30
CA ASN A 275 32.97 10.25 -9.50
C ASN A 275 33.01 11.78 -9.63
N THR A 276 32.09 12.51 -8.99
CA THR A 276 31.94 13.96 -9.20
C THR A 276 32.41 14.78 -7.99
N ILE A 277 32.32 14.24 -6.77
CA ILE A 277 32.79 14.88 -5.55
C ILE A 277 34.09 14.17 -5.10
N PRO A 278 35.27 14.77 -5.34
CA PRO A 278 36.55 14.21 -4.89
C PRO A 278 36.79 14.36 -3.39
#